data_AF-A0A7S4HC32-F1
#
_entry.id   AF-A0A7S4HC32-F1
#
_cell.length_a   1.000
_cell.length_b   1.000
_cell.length_c   1.000
_cell.angle_alpha   90.00
_cell.angle_beta   90.00
_cell.angle_gamma   90.00
#
_symmetry.space_group_name_H-M   'P 1'
#
loop_
_entity.id
_entity.type
_entity.pdbx_description
1 polymer ?
#
loop_
_entity_poly.entity_id
_entity_poly.type
_entity_poly.pdbx_seq_one_letter_code
_entity_poly.pdbx_strand_id
1 'polypeptide(L)'
;YQFRGAEPGNFRRLREVFPSVADRTLVDNYRSTANVLTVARVFLLGCVRREDKVLTPTRDAGDPVELWKVSSPSKQAKEIASEIRRRHDEDGVIWSEMACLFRCFKTTEGTLHTPLQKALAHEKVPFCVVGGKSLFERVSVLDLMAYLRLAIMSGAERDDDAFRRILNRPPRRLPEKTVLPIIERQQHSMQQE
;
A
#
# COMPACT_ATOMS: atom_id res chain seq x y z
N TYR A 1 -5.13 -10.88 -1.83
CA TYR A 1 -6.19 -9.92 -2.22
C TYR A 1 -7.61 -10.43 -1.98
N GLN A 2 -7.80 -11.48 -1.17
CA GLN A 2 -9.13 -12.02 -0.90
C GLN A 2 -10.08 -10.99 -0.25
N PHE A 3 -9.58 -10.10 0.60
CA PHE A 3 -10.34 -8.98 1.17
C PHE A 3 -10.88 -7.98 0.13
N ARG A 4 -10.39 -8.03 -1.13
CA ARG A 4 -10.90 -7.27 -2.28
C ARG A 4 -11.64 -8.16 -3.29
N GLY A 5 -12.06 -9.36 -2.88
CA GLY A 5 -12.82 -10.28 -3.72
C GLY A 5 -11.98 -11.20 -4.62
N ALA A 6 -10.65 -11.24 -4.47
CA ALA A 6 -9.84 -12.19 -5.26
C ALA A 6 -10.06 -13.63 -4.77
N GLU A 7 -10.48 -14.50 -5.67
CA GLU A 7 -10.79 -15.91 -5.38
C GLU A 7 -9.71 -16.85 -5.97
N PRO A 8 -8.96 -17.59 -5.14
CA PRO A 8 -7.96 -18.56 -5.62
C PRO A 8 -8.53 -19.65 -6.53
N GLY A 9 -9.81 -20.02 -6.37
CA GLY A 9 -10.50 -21.01 -7.20
C GLY A 9 -10.55 -20.68 -8.70
N ASN A 10 -10.32 -19.42 -9.08
CA ASN A 10 -10.34 -18.98 -10.48
C ASN A 10 -9.33 -19.75 -11.36
N PHE A 11 -8.16 -20.12 -10.84
CA PHE A 11 -7.17 -20.90 -11.59
C PHE A 11 -7.65 -22.33 -11.87
N ARG A 12 -8.37 -22.94 -10.92
CA ARG A 12 -8.97 -24.26 -11.13
C ARG A 12 -10.09 -24.21 -12.16
N ARG A 13 -10.98 -23.22 -12.02
CA ARG A 13 -12.09 -23.00 -12.94
C ARG A 13 -11.64 -22.71 -14.37
N LEU A 14 -10.49 -22.05 -14.54
CA LEU A 14 -9.89 -21.82 -15.86
C LEU A 14 -9.69 -23.14 -16.62
N ARG A 15 -9.19 -24.18 -15.94
CA ARG A 15 -8.97 -25.50 -16.55
C ARG A 15 -10.27 -26.21 -16.92
N GLU A 16 -11.32 -26.00 -16.14
CA GLU A 16 -12.66 -26.58 -16.38
C GLU A 16 -13.35 -25.90 -17.58
N VAL A 17 -13.26 -24.58 -17.68
CA VAL A 17 -13.94 -23.79 -18.73
C VAL A 17 -13.19 -23.83 -20.06
N PHE A 18 -11.86 -23.90 -20.03
CA PHE A 18 -11.01 -23.90 -21.22
C PHE A 18 -10.07 -25.11 -21.26
N PRO A 19 -10.60 -26.31 -21.53
CA PRO A 19 -9.81 -27.55 -21.51
C PRO A 19 -8.72 -27.63 -22.58
N SER A 20 -8.80 -26.80 -23.63
CA SER A 20 -7.80 -26.75 -24.71
C SER A 20 -6.57 -25.89 -24.39
N VAL A 21 -6.54 -25.21 -23.23
CA VAL A 21 -5.42 -24.35 -22.84
C VAL A 21 -4.26 -25.20 -22.32
N ALA A 22 -3.06 -24.92 -22.81
CA ALA A 22 -1.85 -25.60 -22.34
C ALA A 22 -1.52 -25.17 -20.89
N ASP A 23 -1.44 -26.15 -19.98
CA ASP A 23 -0.92 -25.92 -18.62
C ASP A 23 0.61 -26.06 -18.62
N ARG A 24 1.30 -24.99 -18.22
CA ARG A 24 2.76 -24.92 -18.15
C ARG A 24 3.18 -24.29 -16.82
N THR A 25 3.67 -25.12 -15.91
CA THR A 25 4.17 -24.67 -14.61
C THR A 25 5.63 -24.26 -14.70
N LEU A 26 5.93 -23.01 -14.35
CA LEU A 26 7.29 -22.52 -14.21
C LEU A 26 7.79 -22.79 -12.78
N VAL A 27 8.87 -23.54 -12.66
CA VAL A 27 9.48 -23.92 -11.37
C VAL A 27 10.77 -23.18 -11.09
N ASP A 28 11.47 -22.69 -12.12
CA ASP A 28 12.75 -22.02 -11.94
C ASP A 28 12.58 -20.59 -11.41
N ASN A 29 13.30 -20.26 -10.35
CA ASN A 29 13.32 -18.95 -9.73
C ASN A 29 14.65 -18.24 -10.02
N TYR A 30 14.57 -17.23 -10.87
CA TYR A 30 15.71 -16.40 -11.29
C TYR A 30 15.94 -15.18 -10.40
N ARG A 31 15.07 -14.92 -9.41
CA ARG A 31 15.11 -13.70 -8.59
C ARG A 31 15.94 -13.90 -7.32
N SER A 32 15.58 -14.92 -6.55
CA SER A 32 16.02 -15.12 -5.17
C SER A 32 17.13 -16.16 -5.06
N THR A 33 17.97 -16.02 -4.04
CA THR A 33 19.01 -16.99 -3.70
C THR A 33 18.41 -18.24 -3.03
N ALA A 34 19.18 -19.33 -2.99
CA ALA A 34 18.66 -20.60 -2.45
C ALA A 34 18.27 -20.50 -0.96
N ASN A 35 18.98 -19.70 -0.16
CA ASN A 35 18.64 -19.51 1.26
C ASN A 35 17.28 -18.82 1.44
N VAL A 36 16.99 -17.78 0.65
CA VAL A 36 15.68 -17.10 0.67
C VAL A 36 14.56 -18.04 0.24
N LEU A 37 14.78 -18.85 -0.81
CA LEU A 37 13.78 -19.83 -1.25
C LEU A 37 13.54 -20.94 -0.23
N THR A 38 14.57 -21.37 0.48
CA THR A 38 14.45 -22.37 1.54
C THR A 38 13.54 -21.88 2.65
N VAL A 39 13.75 -20.66 3.14
CA VAL A 39 12.88 -20.04 4.16
C VAL A 39 11.45 -19.89 3.63
N ALA A 40 11.29 -19.38 2.40
CA ALA A 40 9.98 -19.23 1.77
C ALA A 40 9.23 -20.56 1.65
N ARG A 41 9.93 -21.66 1.35
CA ARG A 41 9.34 -23.00 1.24
C ARG A 41 8.76 -23.46 2.57
N VAL A 42 9.47 -23.27 3.68
CA VAL A 42 9.00 -23.66 5.02
C VAL A 42 7.70 -22.94 5.37
N PHE A 43 7.58 -21.64 5.08
CA PHE A 43 6.34 -20.88 5.30
C PHE A 43 5.16 -21.39 4.45
N LEU A 44 5.43 -21.98 3.29
CA LEU A 44 4.39 -22.46 2.37
C LEU A 44 3.86 -23.86 2.72
N LEU A 45 4.60 -24.68 3.48
CA LEU A 45 4.17 -26.03 3.84
C LEU A 45 2.85 -26.06 4.63
N GLY A 46 2.52 -25.00 5.37
CA GLY A 46 1.27 -24.89 6.12
C GLY A 46 0.04 -24.46 5.29
N CYS A 47 0.20 -24.17 4.00
CA CYS A 47 -0.87 -23.59 3.17
C CYS A 47 -1.73 -24.68 2.48
N VAL A 48 -2.88 -25.02 3.08
CA VAL A 48 -3.78 -26.11 2.65
C VAL A 48 -4.46 -25.86 1.29
N ARG A 49 -4.63 -24.60 0.87
CA ARG A 49 -5.39 -24.23 -0.36
C ARG A 49 -4.50 -23.92 -1.57
N ARG A 50 -3.28 -24.45 -1.61
CA ARG A 50 -2.29 -24.15 -2.65
C ARG A 50 -2.07 -25.36 -3.55
N GLU A 51 -1.85 -25.11 -4.85
CA GLU A 51 -1.32 -26.13 -5.76
C GLU A 51 0.11 -26.48 -5.38
N ASP A 52 0.41 -27.78 -5.38
CA ASP A 52 1.75 -28.24 -5.07
C ASP A 52 2.70 -27.84 -6.20
N LYS A 53 3.57 -26.87 -5.89
CA LYS A 53 4.64 -26.45 -6.78
C LYS A 53 5.85 -26.05 -5.96
N VAL A 54 6.98 -26.63 -6.34
CA VAL A 54 8.28 -26.37 -5.73
C VAL A 54 9.06 -25.46 -6.66
N LEU A 55 9.57 -24.36 -6.11
CA LEU A 55 10.44 -23.46 -6.87
C LEU A 55 11.90 -23.88 -6.68
N THR A 56 12.64 -23.98 -7.79
CA THR A 56 14.06 -24.33 -7.80
C THR A 56 14.90 -23.06 -7.97
N PRO A 57 15.88 -22.78 -7.10
CA PRO A 57 16.78 -21.64 -7.28
C PRO A 57 17.68 -21.86 -8.49
N THR A 58 17.88 -20.80 -9.28
CA THR A 58 18.91 -20.78 -10.34
C THR A 58 20.17 -20.00 -9.92
N ARG A 59 20.16 -19.42 -8.72
CA ARG A 59 21.27 -18.67 -8.12
C ARG A 59 21.85 -19.46 -6.95
N ASP A 60 23.09 -19.16 -6.60
CA ASP A 60 23.75 -19.75 -5.43
C ASP A 60 23.01 -19.45 -4.12
N ALA A 61 23.47 -20.07 -3.03
CA ALA A 61 22.83 -19.95 -1.72
C ALA A 61 22.73 -18.50 -1.22
N GLY A 62 23.72 -17.67 -1.53
CA GLY A 62 23.85 -16.31 -1.02
C GLY A 62 23.97 -16.29 0.51
N ASP A 63 23.72 -15.12 1.10
CA ASP A 63 23.80 -14.94 2.55
C ASP A 63 22.68 -15.68 3.29
N PRO A 64 22.90 -16.10 4.54
CA PRO A 64 21.85 -16.66 5.38
C PRO A 64 20.77 -15.61 5.68
N VAL A 65 19.52 -16.07 5.82
CA VAL A 65 18.42 -15.20 6.25
C VAL A 65 18.53 -14.98 7.76
N GLU A 66 18.64 -13.72 8.16
CA GLU A 66 18.77 -13.34 9.56
C GLU A 66 17.42 -13.03 10.23
N LEU A 67 17.33 -13.34 11.52
CA LEU A 67 16.18 -13.00 12.37
C LEU A 67 16.65 -12.23 13.60
N TRP A 68 16.21 -10.98 13.73
CA TRP A 68 16.59 -10.13 14.84
C TRP A 68 15.45 -9.98 15.83
N LYS A 69 15.68 -10.36 17.09
CA LYS A 69 14.74 -10.13 18.18
C LYS A 69 15.12 -8.84 18.89
N VAL A 70 14.23 -7.84 18.81
CA VAL A 70 14.48 -6.51 19.38
C VAL A 70 13.41 -6.19 20.43
N SER A 71 13.81 -5.46 21.47
CA SER A 71 12.98 -5.19 22.65
C SER A 71 11.96 -4.06 22.47
N SER A 72 12.16 -3.16 21.49
CA SER A 72 11.22 -2.07 21.23
C SER A 72 11.23 -1.64 19.75
N PRO A 73 10.13 -1.05 19.23
CA PRO A 73 10.07 -0.52 17.87
C PRO A 73 11.12 0.56 17.60
N SER A 74 11.40 1.43 18.58
CA SER A 74 12.42 2.48 18.45
C SER A 74 13.83 1.91 18.36
N LYS A 75 14.13 0.84 19.12
CA LYS A 75 15.42 0.15 19.00
C LYS A 75 15.52 -0.55 17.66
N GLN A 76 14.47 -1.26 17.24
CA GLN A 76 14.42 -1.93 15.94
C GLN A 76 14.69 -0.96 14.79
N ALA A 77 14.07 0.22 14.82
CA ALA A 77 14.27 1.26 13.83
C ALA A 77 15.73 1.74 13.75
N LYS A 78 16.41 1.89 14.89
CA LYS A 78 17.83 2.27 14.92
C LYS A 78 18.72 1.17 14.36
N GLU A 79 18.54 -0.07 14.80
CA GLU A 79 19.32 -1.22 14.31
C GLU A 79 19.16 -1.38 12.78
N ILE A 80 17.93 -1.24 12.25
CA ILE A 80 17.68 -1.30 10.80
C ILE A 80 18.39 -0.15 10.07
N ALA A 81 18.30 1.09 10.57
CA ALA A 81 18.95 2.24 9.93
C ALA A 81 20.47 2.11 9.94
N SER A 82 21.06 1.68 11.06
CA SER A 82 22.49 1.40 11.18
C SER A 82 22.94 0.30 10.21
N GLU A 83 22.16 -0.78 10.07
CA GLU A 83 22.51 -1.88 9.16
C GLU A 83 22.40 -1.48 7.68
N ILE A 84 21.37 -0.72 7.31
CA ILE A 84 21.25 -0.16 5.95
C ILE A 84 22.45 0.73 5.63
N ARG A 85 22.85 1.56 6.59
CA ARG A 85 24.02 2.42 6.46
C ARG A 85 25.31 1.60 6.31
N ARG A 86 25.50 0.59 7.17
CA ARG A 86 26.66 -0.32 7.13
C ARG A 86 26.77 -1.02 5.77
N ARG A 87 25.69 -1.59 5.26
CA ARG A 87 25.67 -2.26 3.94
C ARG A 87 25.98 -1.33 2.78
N HIS A 88 25.61 -0.05 2.89
CA HIS A 88 25.99 0.93 1.87
C HIS A 88 27.48 1.26 1.94
N ASP A 89 27.99 1.56 3.15
CA ASP A 89 29.35 2.05 3.34
C ASP A 89 30.41 0.92 3.19
N GLU A 90 30.12 -0.29 3.67
CA GLU A 90 31.04 -1.44 3.68
C GLU A 90 30.86 -2.35 2.46
N ASP A 91 29.61 -2.74 2.16
CA ASP A 91 29.31 -3.71 1.10
C ASP A 91 29.02 -3.03 -0.25
N GLY A 92 28.94 -1.69 -0.29
CA GLY A 92 28.70 -0.91 -1.51
C GLY A 92 27.28 -1.01 -2.08
N VAL A 93 26.31 -1.50 -1.29
CA VAL A 93 24.93 -1.68 -1.75
C VAL A 93 24.25 -0.34 -2.00
N ILE A 94 23.68 -0.14 -3.18
CA ILE A 94 22.99 1.12 -3.51
C ILE A 94 21.66 1.26 -2.75
N TRP A 95 21.30 2.48 -2.36
CA TRP A 95 20.09 2.76 -1.58
C TRP A 95 18.81 2.19 -2.20
N SER A 96 18.71 2.22 -3.53
CA SER A 96 17.54 1.75 -4.28
C SER A 96 17.36 0.22 -4.30
N GLU A 97 18.39 -0.54 -3.91
CA GLU A 97 18.33 -2.00 -3.83
C GLU A 97 17.90 -2.49 -2.44
N MET A 98 17.73 -1.58 -1.48
CA MET A 98 17.29 -1.88 -0.13
C MET A 98 15.82 -1.47 0.07
N ALA A 99 15.02 -2.38 0.64
CA ALA A 99 13.61 -2.15 0.89
C ALA A 99 13.20 -2.65 2.29
N CYS A 100 12.42 -1.83 3.00
CA CYS A 100 11.79 -2.20 4.27
C CYS A 100 10.30 -2.47 4.05
N LEU A 101 9.85 -3.69 4.35
CA LEU A 101 8.47 -4.12 4.17
C LEU A 101 7.74 -4.17 5.50
N PHE A 102 6.54 -3.58 5.55
CA PHE A 102 5.70 -3.55 6.74
C PHE A 102 4.38 -4.28 6.48
N ARG A 103 3.85 -4.95 7.50
CA ARG A 103 2.55 -5.62 7.41
C ARG A 103 1.38 -4.63 7.34
N CYS A 104 1.43 -3.57 8.15
CA CYS A 104 0.41 -2.55 8.29
C CYS A 104 1.05 -1.16 8.27
N PHE A 105 0.46 -0.23 7.51
CA PHE A 105 0.96 1.14 7.38
C PHE A 105 0.59 2.01 8.60
N LYS A 106 -0.56 1.72 9.23
CA LYS A 106 -1.07 2.35 10.46
C LYS A 106 -1.55 1.26 11.42
N THR A 107 -1.34 1.47 12.70
CA THR A 107 -1.91 0.71 13.82
C THR A 107 -2.59 1.67 14.80
N THR A 108 -3.27 1.13 15.81
CA THR A 108 -3.87 1.89 16.92
C THR A 108 -2.85 2.78 17.64
N GLU A 109 -1.59 2.37 17.70
CA GLU A 109 -0.50 3.09 18.37
C GLU A 109 0.21 4.11 17.46
N GLY A 110 -0.24 4.25 16.20
CA GLY A 110 0.25 5.25 15.26
C GLY A 110 0.72 4.65 13.94
N THR A 111 1.82 5.18 13.43
CA THR A 111 2.31 4.87 12.08
C THR A 111 3.61 4.08 12.20
N LEU A 112 3.59 2.79 11.80
CA LEU A 112 4.72 1.86 12.05
C LEU A 112 6.06 2.33 11.47
N HIS A 113 6.02 3.09 10.38
CA HIS A 113 7.22 3.56 9.71
C HIS A 113 7.81 4.84 10.31
N THR A 114 7.10 5.55 11.21
CA THR A 114 7.57 6.83 11.76
C THR A 114 8.86 6.70 12.58
N PRO A 115 9.02 5.71 13.49
CA PRO A 115 10.29 5.50 14.18
C PRO A 115 11.44 5.22 13.20
N LEU A 116 11.19 4.43 12.15
CA LEU A 116 12.19 4.13 11.13
C LEU A 116 12.57 5.37 10.32
N GLN A 117 11.60 6.20 9.90
CA GLN A 117 11.90 7.46 9.20
C GLN A 117 12.81 8.38 10.02
N LYS A 118 12.56 8.50 11.33
CA LYS A 118 13.40 9.31 12.22
C LYS A 118 14.81 8.73 12.32
N ALA A 119 14.93 7.41 12.45
CA ALA A 119 16.23 6.74 12.49
C ALA A 119 17.01 6.87 11.17
N LEU A 120 16.35 6.66 10.02
CA LEU A 120 16.95 6.85 8.70
C LEU A 120 17.41 8.29 8.48
N ALA A 121 16.58 9.28 8.88
CA ALA A 121 16.96 10.69 8.81
C ALA A 121 18.17 11.02 9.71
N HIS A 122 18.23 10.44 10.90
CA HIS A 122 19.38 10.58 11.81
C HIS A 122 20.67 10.03 11.20
N GLU A 123 20.62 8.83 10.61
CA GLU A 123 21.74 8.19 9.91
C GLU A 123 22.02 8.78 8.52
N LYS A 124 21.29 9.84 8.13
CA LYS A 124 21.37 10.51 6.82
C LYS A 124 21.18 9.54 5.64
N VAL A 125 20.35 8.51 5.82
CA VAL A 125 19.98 7.55 4.79
C VAL A 125 18.81 8.11 3.97
N PRO A 126 18.94 8.27 2.65
CA PRO A 126 17.83 8.70 1.80
C PRO A 126 16.76 7.61 1.73
N PHE A 127 15.48 7.98 1.82
CA PHE A 127 14.38 7.03 1.78
C PHE A 127 13.17 7.56 1.02
N CYS A 128 12.37 6.64 0.48
CA CYS A 128 11.07 6.92 -0.12
C CYS A 128 10.00 6.03 0.53
N VAL A 129 8.85 6.62 0.90
CA VAL A 129 7.74 5.88 1.49
C VAL A 129 6.67 5.62 0.44
N VAL A 130 6.52 4.35 0.07
CA VAL A 130 5.49 3.88 -0.88
C VAL A 130 4.21 3.53 -0.11
N GLY A 131 3.06 3.98 -0.61
CA GLY A 131 1.75 3.73 0.02
C GLY A 131 1.35 4.75 1.09
N GLY A 132 2.04 5.89 1.16
CA GLY A 132 1.58 7.06 1.91
C GLY A 132 0.34 7.72 1.30
N LYS A 133 -0.11 8.84 1.89
CA LYS A 133 -1.23 9.60 1.35
C LYS A 133 -0.93 10.00 -0.10
N SER A 134 -1.80 9.62 -1.03
CA SER A 134 -1.70 10.03 -2.43
C SER A 134 -1.77 11.55 -2.52
N LEU A 135 -1.19 12.13 -3.57
CA LEU A 135 -1.36 13.55 -3.90
C LEU A 135 -2.85 13.91 -3.94
N PHE A 136 -3.67 13.03 -4.52
CA PHE A 136 -5.12 13.18 -4.66
C PHE A 136 -5.90 13.00 -3.36
N GLU A 137 -5.27 12.54 -2.28
CA GLU A 137 -5.90 12.45 -0.96
C GLU A 137 -5.60 13.69 -0.09
N ARG A 138 -4.76 14.62 -0.57
CA ARG A 138 -4.47 15.85 0.13
C ARG A 138 -5.71 16.74 0.15
N VAL A 139 -5.98 17.33 1.31
CA VAL A 139 -7.17 18.18 1.51
C VAL A 139 -7.23 19.31 0.49
N SER A 140 -6.11 20.00 0.24
CA SER A 140 -6.03 21.08 -0.75
C SER A 140 -6.30 20.63 -2.18
N VAL A 141 -5.80 19.45 -2.57
CA VAL A 141 -6.01 18.89 -3.91
C VAL A 141 -7.47 18.50 -4.09
N LEU A 142 -8.05 17.82 -3.10
CA LEU A 142 -9.47 17.45 -3.11
C LEU A 142 -10.40 18.68 -3.13
N ASP A 143 -10.03 19.74 -2.40
CA ASP A 143 -10.78 21.00 -2.40
C ASP A 143 -10.73 21.65 -3.80
N LEU A 144 -9.54 21.73 -4.41
CA LEU A 144 -9.38 22.21 -5.80
C LEU A 144 -10.16 21.36 -6.80
N MET A 145 -10.08 20.03 -6.70
CA MET A 145 -10.84 19.12 -7.56
C MET A 145 -12.34 19.35 -7.44
N ALA A 146 -12.85 19.59 -6.23
CA ALA A 146 -14.25 19.90 -6.01
C ALA A 146 -14.65 21.24 -6.66
N TYR A 147 -13.80 22.28 -6.60
CA TYR A 147 -14.04 23.51 -7.36
C TYR A 147 -14.09 23.27 -8.87
N LEU A 148 -13.13 22.51 -9.42
CA LEU A 148 -13.07 22.21 -10.85
C LEU A 148 -14.28 21.39 -11.30
N ARG A 149 -14.70 20.39 -10.51
CA ARG A 149 -15.91 19.60 -10.76
C ARG A 149 -17.14 20.49 -10.86
N LEU A 150 -17.34 21.40 -9.90
CA LEU A 150 -18.49 22.34 -9.95
C LEU A 150 -18.43 23.32 -11.12
N ALA A 151 -17.23 23.78 -11.50
CA ALA A 151 -17.08 24.70 -12.63
C ALA A 151 -17.40 24.01 -13.97
N ILE A 152 -16.96 22.75 -14.14
CA ILE A 152 -17.13 21.99 -15.38
C ILE A 152 -18.52 21.35 -15.46
N MET A 153 -19.03 20.78 -14.36
CA MET A 153 -20.34 20.12 -14.27
C MET A 153 -21.50 21.11 -14.12
N SER A 154 -21.33 22.36 -14.53
CA SER A 154 -22.30 23.46 -14.40
C SER A 154 -23.57 23.32 -15.28
N GLY A 155 -23.87 22.10 -15.76
CA GLY A 155 -25.04 21.72 -16.57
C GLY A 155 -26.02 20.79 -15.83
N ALA A 156 -26.54 19.76 -16.52
CA ALA A 156 -27.61 18.87 -16.03
C ALA A 156 -27.20 17.90 -14.90
N GLU A 157 -25.90 17.72 -14.66
CA GLU A 157 -25.39 16.81 -13.63
C GLU A 157 -24.93 17.60 -12.40
N ARG A 158 -25.67 17.49 -11.30
CA ARG A 158 -25.36 18.16 -10.04
C ARG A 158 -24.35 17.35 -9.23
N ASP A 159 -23.39 18.04 -8.63
CA ASP A 159 -22.33 17.44 -7.81
C ASP A 159 -22.36 17.96 -6.37
N ASP A 160 -23.32 17.45 -5.61
CA ASP A 160 -23.63 17.90 -4.26
C ASP A 160 -22.49 17.62 -3.27
N ASP A 161 -21.75 16.53 -3.47
CA ASP A 161 -20.58 16.18 -2.65
C ASP A 161 -19.45 17.19 -2.83
N ALA A 162 -19.19 17.62 -4.08
CA ALA A 162 -18.23 18.67 -4.35
C ALA A 162 -18.68 20.01 -3.75
N PHE A 163 -19.96 20.37 -3.89
CA PHE A 163 -20.53 21.59 -3.32
C PHE A 163 -20.41 21.63 -1.79
N ARG A 164 -20.87 20.57 -1.10
CA ARG A 164 -20.78 20.45 0.36
C ARG A 164 -19.35 20.57 0.87
N ARG A 165 -18.39 20.01 0.14
CA ARG A 165 -16.97 20.07 0.51
C ARG A 165 -16.41 21.50 0.49
N ILE A 166 -16.71 22.26 -0.56
CA ILE A 166 -16.07 23.57 -0.82
C ILE A 166 -16.89 24.77 -0.35
N LEU A 167 -18.15 24.58 0.04
CA LEU A 167 -19.08 25.64 0.45
C LEU A 167 -18.48 26.62 1.47
N ASN A 168 -17.73 26.13 2.45
CA ASN A 168 -17.06 26.97 3.45
C ASN A 168 -15.52 26.80 3.46
N ARG A 169 -14.93 26.41 2.32
CA ARG A 169 -13.48 26.30 2.14
C ARG A 169 -13.05 27.01 0.86
N PRO A 170 -12.45 28.21 0.90
CA PRO A 170 -11.97 28.94 2.08
C PRO A 170 -13.11 29.44 2.98
N PRO A 171 -12.82 29.80 4.25
CA PRO A 171 -13.86 30.20 5.21
C PRO A 171 -14.61 31.43 4.71
N ARG A 172 -15.91 31.26 4.44
CA ARG A 172 -16.85 32.31 4.01
C ARG A 172 -17.69 32.87 5.15
N ARG A 173 -17.43 32.43 6.39
CA ARG A 173 -18.20 32.79 7.59
C ARG A 173 -19.70 32.49 7.45
N LEU A 174 -20.04 31.44 6.71
CA LEU A 174 -21.42 30.98 6.57
C LEU A 174 -21.85 30.27 7.87
N PRO A 175 -22.97 30.68 8.50
CA PRO A 175 -23.47 30.01 9.69
C PRO A 175 -23.88 28.58 9.36
N GLU A 176 -23.56 27.63 10.23
CA GLU A 176 -23.93 26.22 10.05
C GLU A 176 -25.46 26.04 9.91
N LYS A 177 -26.23 26.84 10.67
CA LYS A 177 -27.70 26.92 10.60
C LYS A 177 -28.24 27.36 9.23
N THR A 178 -27.45 28.07 8.44
CA THR A 178 -27.82 28.53 7.08
C THR A 178 -27.36 27.52 6.02
N VAL A 179 -26.27 26.81 6.27
CA VAL A 179 -25.68 25.83 5.35
C VAL A 179 -26.47 24.52 5.31
N LEU A 180 -26.88 24.00 6.48
CA LEU A 180 -27.60 22.72 6.57
C LEU A 180 -28.92 22.72 5.76
N PRO A 181 -29.79 23.74 5.83
CA PRO A 181 -31.03 23.77 5.06
C PRO A 181 -30.83 23.84 3.55
N ILE A 182 -29.73 24.42 3.07
CA ILE A 182 -29.40 24.49 1.63
C ILE A 182 -29.03 23.10 1.12
N ILE A 183 -28.25 22.34 1.90
CA ILE A 183 -27.86 20.95 1.59
C ILE A 183 -29.10 20.05 1.64
N GLU A 184 -29.95 20.18 2.66
CA GLU A 184 -31.18 19.39 2.83
C GLU A 184 -32.20 19.65 1.71
N ARG A 185 -32.41 20.91 1.30
CA ARG A 185 -33.30 21.23 0.17
C ARG A 185 -32.82 20.65 -1.16
N GLN A 186 -31.51 20.59 -1.39
CA GLN A 186 -30.96 19.95 -2.58
C GLN A 186 -31.16 18.44 -2.56
N GLN A 187 -30.93 17.77 -1.42
CA GLN A 187 -31.17 16.33 -1.29
C GLN A 187 -32.65 15.94 -1.47
N HIS A 188 -33.58 16.73 -0.95
CA HIS A 188 -35.02 16.49 -1.12
C HIS A 188 -35.51 16.65 -2.56
N SER A 189 -34.90 17.54 -3.35
CA SER A 189 -35.23 17.68 -4.79
C SER A 189 -34.82 16.46 -5.62
N MET A 190 -33.90 15.61 -5.12
CA MET A 190 -33.49 14.37 -5.79
C MET A 190 -34.37 13.16 -5.46
N GLN A 191 -35.16 13.20 -4.37
CA GLN A 191 -36.07 12.10 -4.02
C GLN A 191 -37.44 12.21 -4.71
N GLN A 192 -37.69 13.33 -5.40
CA GLN A 192 -38.97 13.62 -6.06
C GLN A 192 -38.88 13.61 -7.59
N GLU A 193 -37.69 13.38 -8.16
CA GLU A 193 -37.46 13.02 -9.57
C GLU A 193 -37.19 11.51 -9.67
#